data_AF-A0A6N6ZT53-F1
#
_entry.id   AF-A0A6N6ZT53-F1
#
_cell.length_a   1.000
_cell.length_b   1.000
_cell.length_c   1.000
_cell.angle_alpha   90.00
_cell.angle_beta   90.00
_cell.angle_gamma   90.00
#
_symmetry.space_group_name_H-M   'P 1'
#
loop_
_entity.id
_entity.type
_entity.pdbx_description
1 polymer ?
#
loop_
_entity_poly.entity_id
_entity_poly.type
_entity_poly.pdbx_seq_one_letter_code
_entity_poly.pdbx_strand_id
1 'polypeptide(L)'
;MRFILTTDFQVEKFKQSAKKLRRSNTLPHREALDKVAKANGYNHWHHVTICHQETVSRFGDGVKAGTIDPISYVEKEVAFILGCAEKGDARLVKIGSLVFFSTEDGDAWMLDPADSLALCLRWRGERQEFSIHESPERFEIQWDGRFDIRDGAFFVESANPRIGVRTILGYPSTDIKDVLA
;
A
#
# COMPACT_ATOMS: atom_id res chain seq x y z
N MET A 1 -7.70 9.20 -5.21
CA MET A 1 -7.16 8.40 -6.34
C MET A 1 -6.23 7.35 -5.73
N ARG A 2 -6.57 6.05 -5.82
CA ARG A 2 -5.83 4.95 -5.18
C ARG A 2 -4.49 4.75 -5.88
N PHE A 3 -3.38 4.58 -5.17
CA PHE A 3 -2.07 4.28 -5.78
C PHE A 3 -1.70 2.83 -5.45
N ILE A 4 -1.30 2.06 -6.47
CA ILE A 4 -0.84 0.67 -6.34
C ILE A 4 0.57 0.62 -6.90
N LEU A 5 1.55 0.21 -6.10
CA LEU A 5 2.92 0.10 -6.59
C LEU A 5 2.98 -0.90 -7.76
N THR A 6 3.40 -0.41 -8.93
CA THR A 6 3.29 -1.15 -10.20
C THR A 6 4.65 -1.19 -10.89
N THR A 7 5.31 -2.36 -10.87
CA THR A 7 6.62 -2.55 -11.49
C THR A 7 6.52 -2.86 -12.98
N ASP A 8 7.60 -2.60 -13.74
CA ASP A 8 7.71 -3.00 -15.15
C ASP A 8 7.39 -4.48 -15.36
N PHE A 9 7.88 -5.33 -14.45
CA PHE A 9 7.60 -6.76 -14.50
C PHE A 9 6.10 -7.08 -14.38
N GLN A 10 5.39 -6.42 -13.46
CA GLN A 10 3.94 -6.58 -13.32
C GLN A 10 3.20 -6.09 -14.58
N VAL A 11 3.60 -4.95 -15.13
CA VAL A 11 3.03 -4.43 -16.39
C VAL A 11 3.22 -5.43 -17.53
N GLU A 12 4.41 -5.99 -17.68
CA GLU A 12 4.69 -7.00 -18.72
C GLU A 12 3.94 -8.31 -18.48
N LYS A 13 3.84 -8.78 -17.23
CA LYS A 13 3.03 -9.95 -16.85
C LYS A 13 1.55 -9.73 -17.15
N PHE A 14 1.02 -8.53 -16.92
CA PHE A 14 -0.36 -8.19 -17.26
C PHE A 14 -0.58 -8.13 -18.77
N LYS A 15 0.36 -7.56 -19.55
CA LYS A 15 0.31 -7.60 -21.02
C LYS A 15 0.34 -9.03 -21.56
N GLN A 16 1.19 -9.90 -21.00
CA GLN A 16 1.24 -11.32 -21.37
C GLN A 16 -0.07 -12.06 -21.03
N SER A 17 -0.62 -11.81 -19.85
CA SER A 17 -1.90 -12.39 -19.42
C SER A 17 -3.05 -11.93 -20.32
N ALA A 18 -3.10 -10.64 -20.69
CA ALA A 18 -4.09 -10.13 -21.63
C ALA A 18 -3.94 -10.74 -23.03
N LYS A 19 -2.70 -10.99 -23.51
CA LYS A 19 -2.46 -11.72 -24.76
C LYS A 19 -2.97 -13.17 -24.70
N LYS A 20 -2.77 -13.86 -23.57
CA LYS A 20 -3.27 -15.22 -23.35
C LYS A 20 -4.81 -15.25 -23.26
N LEU A 21 -5.40 -14.26 -22.59
CA LEU A 21 -6.85 -14.10 -22.48
C LEU A 21 -7.49 -13.82 -23.84
N ARG A 22 -6.84 -13.03 -24.70
CA ARG A 22 -7.27 -12.79 -26.09
C ARG A 22 -7.21 -14.04 -26.97
N ARG A 23 -6.33 -15.01 -26.65
CA ARG A 23 -6.23 -16.28 -27.41
C ARG A 23 -7.33 -17.27 -27.02
N SER A 24 -7.84 -17.19 -25.79
CA SER A 24 -8.91 -18.05 -25.28
C SER A 24 -10.30 -17.46 -25.44
N ASN A 25 -10.41 -16.15 -25.59
CA ASN A 25 -11.66 -15.40 -25.72
C ASN A 25 -11.52 -14.36 -26.85
N THR A 26 -12.50 -14.26 -27.75
CA THR A 26 -12.53 -13.29 -28.87
C THR A 26 -12.83 -11.84 -28.41
N LEU A 27 -12.22 -11.41 -27.30
CA LEU A 27 -12.35 -10.05 -26.78
C LEU A 27 -11.31 -9.12 -27.40
N PRO A 28 -11.65 -7.84 -27.64
CA PRO A 28 -10.69 -6.81 -28.04
C PRO A 28 -9.52 -6.69 -27.03
N HIS A 29 -8.32 -6.41 -27.53
CA HIS A 29 -7.11 -6.36 -26.69
C HIS A 29 -7.22 -5.35 -25.53
N ARG A 30 -7.88 -4.21 -25.76
CA ARG A 30 -8.09 -3.17 -24.76
C ARG A 30 -8.97 -3.66 -23.59
N GLU A 31 -10.03 -4.39 -23.89
CA GLU A 31 -10.90 -4.99 -22.88
C GLU A 31 -10.21 -6.11 -22.12
N ALA A 32 -9.36 -6.90 -22.79
CA ALA A 32 -8.55 -7.90 -22.12
C ALA A 32 -7.58 -7.28 -21.09
N LEU A 33 -6.96 -6.14 -21.41
CA LEU A 33 -6.11 -5.39 -20.49
C LEU A 33 -6.90 -4.80 -19.32
N ASP A 34 -8.07 -4.21 -19.58
CA ASP A 34 -8.94 -3.68 -18.53
C ASP A 34 -9.44 -4.79 -17.58
N LYS A 35 -9.76 -5.97 -18.13
CA LYS A 35 -10.19 -7.13 -17.33
C LYS A 35 -9.06 -7.67 -16.44
N VAL A 36 -7.84 -7.75 -16.96
CA VAL A 36 -6.65 -8.14 -16.17
C VAL A 36 -6.34 -7.10 -15.10
N ALA A 37 -6.43 -5.80 -15.43
CA ALA A 37 -6.23 -4.72 -14.47
C ALA A 37 -7.22 -4.81 -13.29
N LYS A 38 -8.52 -4.96 -13.59
CA LYS A 38 -9.58 -5.14 -12.57
C LYS A 38 -9.37 -6.38 -11.70
N ALA A 39 -8.98 -7.49 -12.29
CA ALA A 39 -8.67 -8.71 -11.55
C ALA A 39 -7.50 -8.56 -10.56
N ASN A 40 -6.64 -7.55 -10.74
CA ASN A 40 -5.51 -7.25 -9.86
C ASN A 40 -5.73 -5.99 -9.01
N GLY A 41 -7.00 -5.55 -8.85
CA GLY A 41 -7.36 -4.43 -7.97
C GLY A 41 -7.22 -3.03 -8.57
N TYR A 42 -6.94 -2.91 -9.88
CA TYR A 42 -6.91 -1.62 -10.58
C TYR A 42 -8.27 -1.28 -11.21
N ASN A 43 -8.62 0.00 -11.30
CA ASN A 43 -9.89 0.41 -11.91
C ASN A 43 -9.97 0.11 -13.43
N HIS A 44 -8.88 0.34 -14.16
CA HIS A 44 -8.74 0.09 -15.61
C HIS A 44 -7.26 0.10 -16.00
N TRP A 45 -6.92 -0.27 -17.23
CA TRP A 45 -5.53 -0.32 -17.71
C TRP A 45 -4.80 1.02 -17.57
N HIS A 46 -5.49 2.13 -17.82
CA HIS A 46 -4.89 3.45 -17.66
C HIS A 46 -4.50 3.77 -16.18
N HIS A 47 -5.16 3.15 -15.19
CA HIS A 47 -4.80 3.25 -13.79
C HIS A 47 -3.47 2.51 -13.51
N VAL A 48 -3.26 1.36 -14.17
CA VAL A 48 -1.99 0.61 -14.13
C VAL A 48 -0.86 1.46 -14.69
N THR A 49 -1.07 2.14 -15.83
CA THR A 49 -0.03 2.98 -16.44
C THR A 49 0.30 4.21 -15.60
N ILE A 50 -0.70 4.86 -15.01
CA ILE A 50 -0.48 5.99 -14.09
C ILE A 50 0.28 5.51 -12.85
N CYS A 51 -0.15 4.40 -12.25
CA CYS A 51 0.53 3.82 -11.09
C CYS A 51 1.98 3.40 -11.42
N HIS A 52 2.22 2.87 -12.62
CA HIS A 52 3.55 2.50 -13.07
C HIS A 52 4.45 3.73 -13.28
N GLN A 53 3.95 4.75 -13.98
CA GLN A 53 4.69 6.00 -14.19
C GLN A 53 5.01 6.70 -12.86
N GLU A 54 4.07 6.71 -11.94
CA GLU A 54 4.25 7.23 -10.58
C GLU A 54 5.27 6.37 -9.80
N THR A 55 5.30 5.04 -9.99
CA THR A 55 6.33 4.15 -9.42
C THR A 55 7.72 4.50 -9.97
N VAL A 56 7.86 4.66 -11.28
CA VAL A 56 9.14 5.07 -11.92
C VAL A 56 9.58 6.45 -11.44
N SER A 57 8.64 7.39 -11.29
CA SER A 57 8.93 8.72 -10.77
C SER A 57 9.39 8.72 -9.30
N ARG A 58 8.89 7.77 -8.49
CA ARG A 58 9.19 7.69 -7.05
C ARG A 58 10.46 6.90 -6.73
N PHE A 59 10.77 5.89 -7.53
CA PHE A 59 11.83 4.93 -7.22
C PHE A 59 12.94 4.88 -8.29
N GLY A 60 12.83 5.67 -9.36
CA GLY A 60 13.74 5.71 -10.51
C GLY A 60 13.52 4.56 -11.51
N ASP A 61 14.16 4.64 -12.69
CA ASP A 61 14.16 3.64 -13.79
C ASP A 61 14.72 2.25 -13.40
N GLY A 62 15.01 2.03 -12.10
CA GLY A 62 15.84 0.94 -11.59
C GLY A 62 15.15 -0.40 -11.34
N VAL A 63 13.89 -0.59 -11.74
CA VAL A 63 13.23 -1.92 -11.61
C VAL A 63 13.56 -2.79 -12.83
N LYS A 64 14.86 -2.96 -13.13
CA LYS A 64 15.31 -3.84 -14.22
C LYS A 64 15.27 -5.30 -13.78
N ALA A 65 14.55 -6.13 -14.54
CA ALA A 65 14.57 -7.58 -14.38
C ALA A 65 16.02 -8.10 -14.42
N GLY A 66 16.54 -8.57 -13.28
CA GLY A 66 17.80 -9.32 -13.21
C GLY A 66 18.84 -8.84 -12.18
N THR A 67 18.72 -7.64 -11.61
CA THR A 67 19.58 -7.20 -10.49
C THR A 67 18.86 -6.14 -9.66
N ILE A 68 17.67 -6.51 -9.19
CA ILE A 68 16.96 -5.74 -8.18
C ILE A 68 17.37 -6.39 -6.87
N ASP A 69 17.95 -5.63 -5.94
CA ASP A 69 17.79 -5.99 -4.53
C ASP A 69 16.32 -5.70 -4.19
N PRO A 70 15.42 -6.71 -4.12
CA PRO A 70 13.97 -6.51 -4.08
C PRO A 70 13.42 -5.97 -2.75
N ILE A 71 14.23 -5.26 -1.95
CA ILE A 71 14.27 -5.42 -0.48
C ILE A 71 14.05 -4.13 0.29
N SER A 72 13.67 -3.03 -0.34
CA SER A 72 13.35 -1.85 0.47
C SER A 72 12.09 -1.21 -0.06
N TYR A 73 11.02 -2.00 -0.17
CA TYR A 73 9.71 -1.43 -0.47
C TYR A 73 9.02 -0.97 0.80
N VAL A 74 9.19 -1.70 1.91
CA VAL A 74 8.53 -1.35 3.17
C VAL A 74 9.17 -0.13 3.79
N GLU A 75 10.50 -0.11 3.97
CA GLU A 75 11.18 1.03 4.58
C GLU A 75 11.03 2.33 3.76
N LYS A 76 11.09 2.24 2.43
CA LYS A 76 10.86 3.41 1.56
C LYS A 76 9.42 3.90 1.64
N GLU A 77 8.44 3.01 1.68
CA GLU A 77 7.04 3.42 1.81
C GLU A 77 6.75 4.02 3.18
N VAL A 78 7.37 3.50 4.23
CA VAL A 78 7.33 4.11 5.57
C VAL A 78 7.92 5.52 5.53
N ALA A 79 9.06 5.73 4.88
CA ALA A 79 9.63 7.06 4.72
C ALA A 79 8.70 7.99 3.92
N PHE A 80 8.08 7.49 2.86
CA PHE A 80 7.12 8.24 2.05
C PHE A 80 5.89 8.66 2.86
N ILE A 81 5.22 7.71 3.54
CA ILE A 81 3.99 7.99 4.28
C ILE A 81 4.22 8.92 5.46
N LEU A 82 5.40 8.82 6.10
CA LEU A 82 5.81 9.76 7.14
C LEU A 82 6.02 11.18 6.59
N GLY A 83 6.59 11.31 5.39
CA GLY A 83 6.72 12.60 4.71
C GLY A 83 5.38 13.20 4.28
N CYS A 84 4.39 12.37 3.93
CA CYS A 84 3.02 12.83 3.68
C CYS A 84 2.35 13.33 4.97
N ALA A 85 2.42 12.56 6.05
CA ALA A 85 1.90 12.97 7.35
C ALA A 85 2.54 14.26 7.87
N GLU A 86 3.85 14.46 7.68
CA GLU A 86 4.52 15.71 8.04
C GLU A 86 3.97 16.94 7.31
N LYS A 87 3.51 16.76 6.07
CA LYS A 87 2.92 17.82 5.26
C LYS A 87 1.42 17.98 5.43
N GLY A 88 0.77 17.14 6.27
CA GLY A 88 -0.68 17.04 6.36
C GLY A 88 -1.33 16.52 5.06
N ASP A 89 -0.59 15.80 4.23
CA ASP A 89 -1.12 15.17 3.02
C ASP A 89 -1.72 13.81 3.37
N ALA A 90 -3.04 13.71 3.32
CA ALA A 90 -3.73 12.45 3.57
C ALA A 90 -3.52 11.47 2.39
N ARG A 91 -2.89 10.34 2.68
CA ARG A 91 -2.58 9.30 1.71
C ARG A 91 -3.00 7.94 2.20
N LEU A 92 -3.40 7.09 1.27
CA LEU A 92 -3.65 5.66 1.49
C LEU A 92 -2.94 4.89 0.37
N VAL A 93 -2.01 4.02 0.75
CA VAL A 93 -1.19 3.23 -0.17
C VAL A 93 -1.24 1.77 0.24
N LYS A 94 -1.26 0.86 -0.75
CA LYS A 94 -1.17 -0.59 -0.52
C LYS A 94 0.06 -1.14 -1.24
N ILE A 95 0.88 -1.90 -0.51
CA ILE A 95 2.01 -2.67 -1.06
C ILE A 95 1.85 -4.12 -0.63
N GLY A 96 1.58 -5.02 -1.58
CA GLY A 96 1.29 -6.41 -1.26
C GLY A 96 0.06 -6.54 -0.35
N SER A 97 0.21 -7.20 0.80
CA SER A 97 -0.81 -7.28 1.84
C SER A 97 -0.85 -6.04 2.74
N LEU A 98 0.23 -5.27 2.80
CA LEU A 98 0.40 -4.17 3.74
C LEU A 98 -0.33 -2.91 3.26
N VAL A 99 -0.93 -2.21 4.21
CA VAL A 99 -1.62 -0.93 3.97
C VAL A 99 -0.92 0.16 4.78
N PHE A 100 -0.65 1.28 4.14
CA PHE A 100 -0.04 2.46 4.75
C PHE A 100 -1.00 3.62 4.59
N PHE A 101 -1.16 4.42 5.64
CA PHE A 101 -1.90 5.66 5.50
C PHE A 101 -1.31 6.79 6.33
N SER A 102 -1.55 8.01 5.86
CA SER A 102 -1.33 9.26 6.58
C SER A 102 -2.62 10.06 6.61
N THR A 103 -2.74 10.95 7.59
CA THR A 103 -3.90 11.80 7.80
C THR A 103 -3.53 13.28 7.77
N GLU A 104 -4.53 14.13 7.58
CA GLU A 104 -4.32 15.59 7.51
C GLU A 104 -3.85 16.19 8.85
N ASP A 105 -4.20 15.55 9.98
CA ASP A 105 -3.74 15.90 11.32
C ASP A 105 -2.33 15.38 11.65
N GLY A 106 -1.69 14.70 10.68
CA GLY A 106 -0.26 14.37 10.71
C GLY A 106 0.09 13.04 11.35
N ASP A 107 -0.88 12.14 11.49
CA ASP A 107 -0.68 10.76 11.91
C ASP A 107 -0.32 9.87 10.73
N ALA A 108 0.38 8.78 11.02
CA ALA A 108 0.72 7.78 10.02
C ALA A 108 0.76 6.38 10.62
N TRP A 109 0.28 5.42 9.85
CA TRP A 109 0.11 4.04 10.27
C TRP A 109 0.49 3.09 9.15
N MET A 110 0.98 1.92 9.56
CA MET A 110 1.16 0.74 8.74
C MET A 110 0.29 -0.38 9.31
N LEU A 111 -0.39 -1.13 8.45
CA LEU A 111 -1.33 -2.18 8.82
C LEU A 111 -0.99 -3.48 8.07
N ASP A 112 -1.12 -4.60 8.76
CA ASP A 112 -1.30 -5.92 8.14
C ASP A 112 -2.75 -6.38 8.35
N PRO A 113 -3.61 -6.27 7.32
CA PRO A 113 -4.99 -6.66 7.41
C PRO A 113 -5.22 -8.16 7.55
N ALA A 114 -4.28 -9.00 7.13
CA ALA A 114 -4.45 -10.46 7.19
C ALA A 114 -4.46 -10.95 8.64
N ASP A 115 -3.62 -10.35 9.48
CA ASP A 115 -3.45 -10.69 10.89
C ASP A 115 -4.03 -9.61 11.84
N SER A 116 -4.70 -8.59 11.29
CA SER A 116 -5.24 -7.43 12.02
C SER A 116 -4.18 -6.69 12.85
N LEU A 117 -2.96 -6.58 12.34
CA LEU A 117 -1.83 -5.95 13.02
C LEU A 117 -1.69 -4.49 12.61
N ALA A 118 -1.27 -3.66 13.56
CA ALA A 118 -1.04 -2.24 13.38
C ALA A 118 0.34 -1.87 13.90
N LEU A 119 0.98 -0.96 13.16
CA LEU A 119 2.20 -0.30 13.55
C LEU A 119 1.97 1.21 13.43
N CYS A 120 2.01 1.91 14.55
CA CYS A 120 1.98 3.36 14.54
C CYS A 120 3.34 3.92 14.12
N LEU A 121 3.36 4.70 13.04
CA LEU A 121 4.57 5.36 12.53
C LEU A 121 4.67 6.80 13.05
N ARG A 122 3.53 7.48 13.15
CA ARG A 122 3.40 8.85 13.63
C ARG A 122 2.09 9.02 14.40
N TRP A 123 2.16 9.62 15.58
CA TRP A 123 1.03 9.84 16.48
C TRP A 123 1.01 11.27 16.99
N ARG A 124 -0.10 11.96 16.78
CA ARG A 124 -0.32 13.39 17.05
C ARG A 124 0.81 14.26 16.51
N GLY A 125 1.24 13.97 15.28
CA GLY A 125 2.35 14.67 14.62
C GLY A 125 3.75 14.28 15.10
N GLU A 126 3.90 13.40 16.11
CA GLU A 126 5.19 12.93 16.59
C GLU A 126 5.57 11.58 15.97
N ARG A 127 6.81 11.46 15.47
CA ARG A 127 7.36 10.18 14.99
C ARG A 127 7.52 9.19 16.14
N GLN A 128 7.05 7.96 15.93
CA GLN A 128 7.20 6.87 16.91
C GLN A 128 8.48 6.06 16.66
N GLU A 129 8.95 5.38 17.71
CA GLU A 129 10.02 4.39 17.61
C GLU A 129 9.43 3.05 17.15
N PHE A 130 10.02 2.47 16.11
CA PHE A 130 9.61 1.18 15.56
C PHE A 130 10.80 0.46 14.94
N SER A 131 10.70 -0.86 14.79
CA SER A 131 11.72 -1.69 14.17
C SER A 131 11.14 -2.40 12.94
N ILE A 132 11.74 -2.12 11.79
CA ILE A 132 11.48 -2.81 10.54
C ILE A 132 12.85 -3.25 10.04
N HIS A 133 12.98 -4.54 9.74
CA HIS A 133 14.19 -5.11 9.19
C HIS A 133 13.85 -5.79 7.88
N GLU A 134 14.36 -5.26 6.78
CA GLU A 134 14.12 -5.79 5.42
C GLU A 134 15.38 -6.51 4.92
N SER A 135 15.22 -7.68 4.31
CA SER A 135 16.30 -8.50 3.73
C SER A 135 15.86 -9.12 2.38
N PRO A 136 16.80 -9.57 1.52
CA PRO A 136 16.53 -10.28 0.24
C PRO A 136 15.35 -11.22 0.21
N GLU A 137 15.18 -11.97 1.28
CA GLU A 137 14.30 -13.12 1.31
C GLU A 137 13.12 -12.92 2.26
N ARG A 138 13.20 -11.94 3.18
CA ARG A 138 12.19 -11.71 4.21
C ARG A 138 12.24 -10.30 4.77
N PHE A 139 11.14 -9.87 5.37
CA PHE A 139 11.11 -8.71 6.24
C PHE A 139 10.54 -9.10 7.59
N GLU A 140 11.01 -8.42 8.63
CA GLU A 140 10.57 -8.57 10.00
C GLU A 140 10.06 -7.20 10.46
N ILE A 141 8.80 -7.14 10.86
CA ILE A 141 8.17 -5.91 11.37
C ILE A 141 7.80 -6.18 12.82
N GLN A 142 8.28 -5.33 13.71
CA GLN A 142 7.82 -5.33 15.09
C GLN A 142 6.54 -4.50 15.18
N TRP A 143 5.41 -5.19 15.10
CA TRP A 143 4.08 -4.60 15.26
C TRP A 143 3.89 -4.10 16.69
N ASP A 144 3.28 -2.92 16.84
CA ASP A 144 3.02 -2.33 18.16
C ASP A 144 1.58 -2.50 18.61
N GLY A 145 0.67 -3.00 17.77
CA GLY A 145 -0.71 -3.20 18.17
C GLY A 145 -1.56 -4.03 17.22
N ARG A 146 -2.85 -4.09 17.54
CA ARG A 146 -3.91 -4.64 16.69
C ARG A 146 -4.89 -3.56 16.32
N PHE A 147 -5.50 -3.69 15.15
CA PHE A 147 -6.56 -2.77 14.72
C PHE A 147 -7.84 -3.50 14.33
N ASP A 148 -8.92 -2.73 14.29
CA ASP A 148 -10.15 -3.11 13.64
C ASP A 148 -10.84 -1.88 13.04
N ILE A 149 -11.70 -2.10 12.05
CA ILE A 149 -12.53 -1.07 11.43
C ILE A 149 -13.99 -1.47 11.59
N ARG A 150 -14.70 -0.74 12.45
CA ARG A 150 -16.13 -0.95 12.71
C ARG A 150 -16.84 0.39 12.69
N ASP A 151 -18.02 0.44 12.09
CA ASP A 151 -18.90 1.62 12.09
C ASP A 151 -18.21 2.93 11.63
N GLY A 152 -17.28 2.82 10.68
CA GLY A 152 -16.52 3.97 10.15
C GLY A 152 -15.41 4.50 11.06
N ALA A 153 -15.16 3.85 12.21
CA ALA A 153 -14.11 4.22 13.15
C ALA A 153 -12.91 3.25 13.07
N PHE A 154 -11.72 3.78 13.34
CA PHE A 154 -10.49 3.01 13.46
C PHE A 154 -10.26 2.68 14.94
N PHE A 155 -10.29 1.41 15.28
CA PHE A 155 -10.00 0.91 16.62
C PHE A 155 -8.57 0.41 16.66
N VAL A 156 -7.85 0.74 17.72
CA VAL A 156 -6.48 0.24 17.93
C VAL A 156 -6.24 -0.13 19.39
N GLU A 157 -5.55 -1.24 19.57
CA GLU A 157 -4.98 -1.67 20.85
C GLU A 157 -3.47 -1.76 20.68
N SER A 158 -2.75 -0.70 21.07
CA SER A 158 -1.29 -0.62 20.97
C SER A 158 -0.61 -0.85 22.32
N ALA A 159 0.49 -1.60 22.29
CA ALA A 159 1.44 -1.78 23.38
C ALA A 159 2.25 -0.51 23.66
N ASN A 160 2.31 0.45 22.74
CA ASN A 160 2.88 1.78 23.00
C ASN A 160 1.93 2.54 23.95
N PRO A 161 2.35 2.87 25.19
CA PRO A 161 1.48 3.46 26.19
C PRO A 161 0.99 4.87 25.85
N ARG A 162 1.68 5.59 24.93
CA ARG A 162 1.20 6.90 24.44
C ARG A 162 -0.09 6.76 23.62
N ILE A 163 -0.23 5.62 22.95
CA ILE A 163 -1.36 5.29 22.09
C ILE A 163 -2.37 4.48 22.89
N GLY A 164 -1.98 3.33 23.45
CA GLY A 164 -2.84 2.44 24.21
C GLY A 164 -4.06 1.96 23.43
N VAL A 165 -5.20 1.85 24.11
CA VAL A 165 -6.49 1.49 23.50
C VAL A 165 -7.24 2.74 23.07
N ARG A 166 -7.63 2.84 21.80
CA ARG A 166 -8.32 4.02 21.24
C ARG A 166 -9.40 3.63 20.22
N THR A 167 -10.39 4.50 20.14
CA THR A 167 -11.33 4.60 19.01
C THR A 167 -11.11 5.96 18.37
N ILE A 168 -10.78 5.96 17.08
CA ILE A 168 -10.39 7.16 16.34
C ILE A 168 -11.39 7.41 15.22
N LEU A 169 -11.94 8.62 15.22
CA LEU A 169 -12.83 9.14 14.18
C LEU A 169 -12.04 10.08 13.28
N GLY A 170 -12.40 10.14 11.99
CA GLY A 170 -11.77 11.03 11.01
C GLY A 170 -10.60 10.41 10.24
N TYR A 171 -10.11 9.24 10.67
CA TYR A 171 -9.20 8.43 9.86
C TYR A 171 -9.92 7.87 8.62
N PRO A 172 -9.18 7.48 7.55
CA PRO A 172 -9.75 6.99 6.30
C PRO A 172 -10.29 5.55 6.42
N SER A 173 -11.05 5.24 7.48
CA SER A 173 -11.55 3.91 7.82
C SER A 173 -12.41 3.29 6.71
N THR A 174 -13.25 4.11 6.04
CA THR A 174 -14.06 3.65 4.91
C THR A 174 -13.18 3.26 3.73
N ASP A 175 -12.21 4.10 3.38
CA ASP A 175 -11.29 3.82 2.27
C ASP A 175 -10.39 2.62 2.58
N ILE A 176 -9.93 2.47 3.83
CA ILE A 176 -9.17 1.30 4.26
C ILE A 176 -10.05 0.06 4.07
N LYS A 177 -11.30 0.05 4.54
CA LYS A 177 -12.22 -1.09 4.37
C LYS A 177 -12.40 -1.48 2.90
N ASP A 178 -12.52 -0.50 1.99
CA ASP A 178 -12.60 -0.74 0.55
C ASP A 178 -11.28 -1.27 -0.06
N VAL A 179 -10.15 -1.01 0.59
CA VAL A 179 -8.83 -1.57 0.21
C VAL A 179 -8.65 -3.01 0.72
N LEU A 180 -9.38 -3.39 1.78
CA LEU A 180 -9.38 -4.73 2.38
C LEU A 180 -10.36 -5.71 1.71
N ALA A 181 -11.43 -5.22 1.08
CA ALA A 181 -12.42 -6.00 0.34
C ALA A 181 -11.86 -6.56 -0.99
#